data_AF-A0A0C9ZR50-F1
#
_entry.id   AF-A0A0C9ZR50-F1
#
_cell.length_a   1.000
_cell.length_b   1.000
_cell.length_c   1.000
_cell.angle_alpha   90.00
_cell.angle_beta   90.00
_cell.angle_gamma   90.00
#
_symmetry.space_group_name_H-M   'P 1'
#
loop_
_entity.id
_entity.type
_entity.pdbx_description
1 polymer ?
#
loop_
_entity_poly.entity_id
_entity_poly.type
_entity_poly.pdbx_seq_one_letter_code
_entity_poly.pdbx_strand_id
1 'polypeptide(L)'
;IPIPDECSGYEEWTSIPWDHLVDLHALGEKIGVKMIQWDGSPAAEYMKKFHINIFETDTLTLQDSGPYDFRFLDTLDDVSPTRDKYLYSIYIPALAQAPERLVQIGTLFGSSRLRLRQGASKSVRRDVRSGMAFTNPDLSRVADTIYEALGAVYIGAHIRVGDGQFEKRSTVNARTIWWNLVHLVCGLDLEETLALEQQLTPLDEDLDPPLIQPDVPSLRVPHLPLPPLPHTFKHKIRCRAPLHTSAPFQKLNAPLYIATDSPNPAADPLFLIYIQTFPCIFFLSDFISHLSSLDALINPYDQVPLKGFLIPVLDAMVLARAREVVVTGGSTFGAFVKDVLWRRHWGFEIVQRG
;
A
#
# COMPACT_ATOMS: atom_id res chain seq x y z
N ILE A 1 -18.96 -33.12 -7.04
CA ILE A 1 -19.68 -33.35 -5.76
C ILE A 1 -19.99 -31.95 -5.21
N PRO A 2 -21.24 -31.62 -4.88
CA PRO A 2 -21.56 -30.32 -4.30
C PRO A 2 -20.84 -30.16 -2.96
N ILE A 3 -20.35 -28.95 -2.68
CA ILE A 3 -19.71 -28.59 -1.41
C ILE A 3 -20.80 -28.67 -0.31
N PRO A 4 -20.56 -29.37 0.81
CA PRO A 4 -21.49 -29.38 1.93
C PRO A 4 -21.76 -27.96 2.43
N ASP A 5 -22.99 -27.68 2.89
CA ASP A 5 -23.38 -26.34 3.35
C ASP A 5 -22.48 -25.86 4.52
N GLU A 6 -21.96 -26.79 5.33
CA GLU A 6 -21.02 -26.49 6.43
C GLU A 6 -19.65 -25.98 5.93
N CYS A 7 -19.32 -26.20 4.66
CA CYS A 7 -18.10 -25.75 4.00
C CYS A 7 -18.33 -24.51 3.11
N SER A 8 -19.53 -23.92 3.13
CA SER A 8 -19.81 -22.67 2.44
C SER A 8 -18.88 -21.57 2.97
N GLY A 9 -18.16 -20.90 2.07
CA GLY A 9 -17.19 -19.86 2.41
C GLY A 9 -15.82 -20.37 2.88
N TYR A 10 -15.53 -21.67 2.82
CA TYR A 10 -14.22 -22.22 3.20
C TYR A 10 -13.06 -21.55 2.43
N GLU A 11 -13.28 -21.22 1.15
CA GLU A 11 -12.27 -20.58 0.29
C GLU A 11 -12.24 -19.04 0.41
N GLU A 12 -13.09 -18.43 1.24
CA GLU A 12 -13.17 -16.96 1.39
C GLU A 12 -12.08 -16.40 2.31
N TRP A 13 -11.43 -17.24 3.10
CA TRP A 13 -10.32 -16.85 3.96
C TRP A 13 -9.29 -17.98 4.07
N THR A 14 -8.07 -17.60 4.43
CA THR A 14 -6.99 -18.55 4.69
C THR A 14 -5.95 -17.87 5.58
N SER A 15 -5.11 -18.66 6.26
CA SER A 15 -4.03 -18.15 7.12
C SER A 15 -2.67 -18.50 6.52
N ILE A 16 -1.89 -17.46 6.22
CA ILE A 16 -0.49 -17.61 5.83
C ILE A 16 0.43 -16.88 6.81
N PRO A 17 1.66 -17.39 7.01
CA PRO A 17 2.70 -16.66 7.69
C PRO A 17 2.99 -15.30 7.04
N TRP A 18 3.29 -14.27 7.84
CA TRP A 18 3.71 -12.96 7.31
C TRP A 18 5.00 -13.04 6.50
N ASP A 19 5.88 -13.97 6.88
CA ASP A 19 7.12 -14.34 6.23
C ASP A 19 6.93 -14.91 4.80
N HIS A 20 5.71 -15.29 4.42
CA HIS A 20 5.41 -15.55 3.00
C HIS A 20 5.36 -14.28 2.15
N LEU A 21 5.13 -13.10 2.75
CA LEU A 21 4.98 -11.83 2.04
C LEU A 21 6.18 -10.90 2.24
N VAL A 22 6.80 -10.90 3.42
CA VAL A 22 7.88 -10.00 3.82
C VAL A 22 9.03 -10.75 4.48
N ASP A 23 10.25 -10.24 4.42
CA ASP A 23 11.41 -10.90 5.05
C ASP A 23 11.51 -10.51 6.54
N LEU A 24 10.73 -11.21 7.38
CA LEU A 24 10.75 -11.00 8.83
C LEU A 24 12.07 -11.44 9.47
N HIS A 25 12.80 -12.37 8.86
CA HIS A 25 14.08 -12.84 9.39
C HIS A 25 15.13 -11.74 9.31
N ALA A 26 15.35 -11.18 8.12
CA ALA A 26 16.30 -10.07 7.93
C ALA A 26 15.89 -8.83 8.75
N LEU A 27 14.58 -8.55 8.86
CA LEU A 27 14.10 -7.48 9.73
C LEU A 27 14.45 -7.76 11.20
N GLY A 28 14.18 -8.97 11.69
CA GLY A 28 14.49 -9.39 13.05
C GLY A 28 15.97 -9.27 13.40
N GLU A 29 16.85 -9.76 12.52
CA GLU A 29 18.30 -9.62 12.68
C GLU A 29 18.72 -8.15 12.76
N LYS A 30 18.17 -7.31 11.88
CA LYS A 30 18.50 -5.88 11.82
C LYS A 30 18.13 -5.14 13.11
N ILE A 31 16.98 -5.44 13.72
CA ILE A 31 16.51 -4.77 14.94
C ILE A 31 16.87 -5.54 16.22
N GLY A 32 17.54 -6.69 16.11
CA GLY A 32 17.91 -7.53 17.25
C GLY A 32 16.73 -8.23 17.93
N VAL A 33 15.66 -8.55 17.18
CA VAL A 33 14.45 -9.19 17.70
C VAL A 33 14.21 -10.52 16.98
N LYS A 34 14.14 -11.61 17.75
CA LYS A 34 13.70 -12.91 17.22
C LYS A 34 12.18 -12.91 17.08
N MET A 35 11.70 -12.88 15.84
CA MET A 35 10.28 -13.02 15.53
C MET A 35 9.92 -14.50 15.44
N ILE A 36 8.83 -14.92 16.08
CA ILE A 36 8.36 -16.31 16.06
C ILE A 36 6.87 -16.28 15.73
N GLN A 37 6.48 -17.03 14.70
CA GLN A 37 5.09 -17.08 14.25
C GLN A 37 4.29 -18.12 15.02
N TRP A 38 3.16 -17.67 15.58
CA TRP A 38 2.20 -18.56 16.21
C TRP A 38 1.58 -19.53 15.20
N ASP A 39 1.57 -20.82 15.52
CA ASP A 39 1.05 -21.89 14.66
C ASP A 39 -0.44 -22.22 14.93
N GLY A 40 -1.12 -21.38 15.72
CA GLY A 40 -2.54 -21.56 16.08
C GLY A 40 -2.79 -22.60 17.17
N SER A 41 -1.76 -23.29 17.68
CA SER A 41 -1.89 -24.17 18.84
C SER A 41 -2.23 -23.39 20.12
N PRO A 42 -2.89 -23.99 21.12
CA PRO A 42 -3.10 -23.31 22.41
C PRO A 42 -1.81 -22.69 22.94
N ALA A 43 -1.86 -21.45 23.44
CA ALA A 43 -0.66 -20.70 23.83
C ALA A 43 0.26 -21.50 24.79
N ALA A 44 -0.32 -22.25 25.74
CA ALA A 44 0.45 -23.09 26.66
C ALA A 44 1.24 -24.22 25.96
N GLU A 45 0.70 -24.78 24.88
CA GLU A 45 1.37 -25.81 24.07
C GLU A 45 2.46 -25.19 23.19
N TYR A 46 2.14 -24.07 22.55
CA TYR A 46 3.09 -23.29 21.76
C TYR A 46 4.32 -22.88 22.59
N MET A 47 4.12 -22.35 23.80
CA MET A 47 5.22 -21.92 24.67
C MET A 47 6.10 -23.09 25.11
N LYS A 48 5.51 -24.27 25.37
CA LYS A 48 6.27 -25.51 25.64
C LYS A 48 7.12 -25.93 24.45
N LYS A 49 6.60 -25.84 23.22
CA LYS A 49 7.31 -26.20 21.98
C LYS A 49 8.59 -25.38 21.77
N PHE A 50 8.60 -24.12 22.22
CA PHE A 50 9.78 -23.25 22.13
C PHE A 50 10.65 -23.24 23.39
N HIS A 51 10.41 -24.16 24.34
CA HIS A 51 11.09 -24.21 25.64
C HIS A 51 11.01 -22.88 26.42
N ILE A 52 9.92 -22.14 26.21
CA ILE A 52 9.63 -20.89 26.89
C ILE A 52 8.88 -21.25 28.19
N ASN A 53 9.63 -21.51 29.26
CA ASN A 53 9.07 -21.72 30.61
C ASN A 53 8.55 -20.38 31.17
N ILE A 54 7.33 -20.01 30.79
CA ILE A 54 6.59 -18.82 31.25
C ILE A 54 5.24 -19.30 31.79
N PHE A 55 4.93 -18.91 33.02
CA PHE A 55 3.65 -19.17 33.68
C PHE A 55 2.72 -17.95 33.56
N GLU A 56 1.44 -18.10 33.92
CA GLU A 56 0.50 -16.95 33.95
C GLU A 56 1.01 -15.82 34.85
N THR A 57 1.69 -16.14 35.97
CA THR A 57 2.31 -15.17 36.88
C THR A 57 3.49 -14.42 36.27
N ASP A 58 4.06 -14.92 35.18
CA ASP A 58 5.14 -14.27 34.43
C ASP A 58 4.61 -13.41 33.28
N THR A 59 3.29 -13.23 33.19
CA THR A 59 2.63 -12.58 32.05
C THR A 59 1.87 -11.32 32.48
N LEU A 60 2.32 -10.17 31.99
CA LEU A 60 1.58 -8.91 32.09
C LEU A 60 0.59 -8.81 30.94
N THR A 61 -0.71 -8.94 31.24
CA THR A 61 -1.76 -8.83 30.22
C THR A 61 -2.38 -7.43 30.22
N LEU A 62 -2.23 -6.72 29.10
CA LEU A 62 -2.91 -5.46 28.80
C LEU A 62 -4.13 -5.76 27.92
N GLN A 63 -5.25 -6.10 28.57
CA GLN A 63 -6.47 -6.49 27.88
C GLN A 63 -7.27 -5.27 27.43
N ASP A 64 -7.38 -5.08 26.12
CA ASP A 64 -8.29 -4.08 25.53
C ASP A 64 -9.76 -4.49 25.77
N SER A 65 -10.53 -3.62 26.40
CA SER A 65 -12.00 -3.64 26.44
C SER A 65 -12.62 -2.92 25.23
N GLY A 66 -11.83 -2.10 24.53
CA GLY A 66 -12.22 -1.41 23.30
C GLY A 66 -11.03 -0.97 22.43
N PRO A 67 -11.28 -0.50 21.19
CA PRO A 67 -10.22 -0.12 20.25
C PRO A 67 -9.41 1.11 20.69
N TYR A 68 -9.88 1.85 21.70
CA TYR A 68 -9.27 3.08 22.19
C TYR A 68 -8.87 3.00 23.67
N ASP A 69 -8.57 1.82 24.19
CA ASP A 69 -8.15 1.72 25.59
C ASP A 69 -6.74 2.24 25.79
N PHE A 70 -5.75 1.53 25.23
CA PHE A 70 -4.35 1.83 25.50
C PHE A 70 -3.67 2.58 24.36
N ARG A 71 -2.89 3.59 24.75
CA ARG A 71 -1.87 4.24 23.93
C ARG A 71 -0.49 3.96 24.53
N PHE A 72 0.52 3.76 23.68
CA PHE A 72 1.90 3.52 24.08
C PHE A 72 2.77 4.73 23.75
N LEU A 73 3.50 5.24 24.75
CA LEU A 73 4.39 6.40 24.65
C LEU A 73 5.83 5.99 24.95
N ASP A 74 6.79 6.42 24.13
CA ASP A 74 8.19 6.04 24.29
C ASP A 74 8.98 6.88 25.29
N THR A 75 8.41 7.95 25.84
CA THR A 75 9.06 8.80 26.85
C THR A 75 8.08 9.28 27.91
N LEU A 76 8.59 9.42 29.14
CA LEU A 76 7.86 9.99 30.28
C LEU A 76 7.61 11.50 30.15
N ASP A 77 8.39 12.19 29.31
CA ASP A 77 8.26 13.63 29.05
C ASP A 77 7.09 13.98 28.11
N ASP A 78 6.36 12.97 27.66
CA ASP A 78 5.24 13.14 26.74
C ASP A 78 3.92 13.06 27.48
N VAL A 79 3.29 14.20 27.65
CA VAL A 79 1.95 14.27 28.22
C VAL A 79 0.95 14.08 27.10
N SER A 80 0.14 13.01 27.19
CA SER A 80 -0.96 12.78 26.26
C SER A 80 -1.89 14.01 26.20
N PRO A 81 -2.39 14.41 25.01
CA PRO A 81 -3.33 15.51 24.90
C PRO A 81 -4.57 15.26 25.79
N THR A 82 -5.10 16.32 26.40
CA THR A 82 -6.30 16.26 27.26
C THR A 82 -7.57 15.83 26.52
N ARG A 83 -7.56 15.81 25.19
CA ARG A 83 -8.64 15.34 24.30
C ARG A 83 -8.12 14.30 23.31
N ASP A 84 -7.42 13.29 23.80
CA ASP A 84 -7.12 12.10 22.98
C ASP A 84 -8.31 11.13 22.99
N LYS A 85 -8.42 10.30 21.96
CA LYS A 85 -9.40 9.22 21.87
C LYS A 85 -9.05 8.05 22.78
N TYR A 86 -7.78 7.91 23.18
CA TYR A 86 -7.31 6.81 24.02
C TYR A 86 -7.55 7.06 25.52
N LEU A 87 -8.08 6.07 26.24
CA LEU A 87 -8.42 6.16 27.66
C LEU A 87 -7.20 6.17 28.58
N TYR A 88 -6.20 5.35 28.27
CA TYR A 88 -5.03 5.12 29.11
C TYR A 88 -3.73 5.30 28.33
N SER A 89 -2.75 5.92 28.98
CA SER A 89 -1.39 6.08 28.45
C SER A 89 -0.44 5.15 29.19
N ILE A 90 0.17 4.24 28.44
CA ILE A 90 1.16 3.29 28.91
C ILE A 90 2.52 3.76 28.43
N TYR A 91 3.44 3.99 29.37
CA TYR A 91 4.79 4.43 29.05
C TYR A 91 5.69 3.22 28.85
N ILE A 92 6.34 3.11 27.70
CA ILE A 92 7.28 2.02 27.38
C ILE A 92 8.42 1.94 28.42
N PRO A 93 9.01 3.06 28.92
CA PRO A 93 9.98 2.99 30.01
C PRO A 93 9.44 2.37 31.30
N ALA A 94 8.14 2.52 31.59
CA ALA A 94 7.52 1.88 32.75
C ALA A 94 7.24 0.40 32.50
N LEU A 95 6.78 0.03 31.29
CA LEU A 95 6.64 -1.37 30.89
C LEU A 95 7.97 -2.13 30.94
N ALA A 96 9.07 -1.49 30.59
CA ALA A 96 10.40 -2.09 30.65
C ALA A 96 10.87 -2.41 32.09
N GLN A 97 10.19 -1.86 33.11
CA GLN A 97 10.46 -2.14 34.52
C GLN A 97 9.49 -3.18 35.12
N ALA A 98 8.55 -3.69 34.32
CA ALA A 98 7.62 -4.72 34.75
C ALA A 98 8.38 -6.01 35.14
N PRO A 99 8.05 -6.65 36.27
CA PRO A 99 8.71 -7.90 36.70
C PRO A 99 8.36 -9.10 35.79
N GLU A 100 7.26 -9.01 35.04
CA GLU A 100 6.80 -10.05 34.13
C GLU A 100 7.72 -10.22 32.92
N ARG A 101 7.89 -11.47 32.48
CA ARG A 101 8.79 -11.83 31.36
C ARG A 101 8.08 -11.82 30.02
N LEU A 102 6.76 -11.89 30.02
CA LEU A 102 5.90 -11.82 28.85
C LEU A 102 4.95 -10.64 28.98
N VAL A 103 4.85 -9.83 27.92
CA VAL A 103 3.80 -8.82 27.80
C VAL A 103 2.82 -9.30 26.74
N GLN A 104 1.56 -9.50 27.13
CA GLN A 104 0.47 -9.80 26.23
C GLN A 104 -0.35 -8.53 26.02
N ILE A 105 -0.43 -8.06 24.77
CA ILE A 105 -1.20 -6.87 24.39
C ILE A 105 -2.27 -7.26 23.38
N GLY A 106 -3.38 -6.52 23.39
CA GLY A 106 -4.37 -6.62 22.32
C GLY A 106 -3.88 -6.00 21.01
N THR A 107 -4.82 -5.63 20.14
CA THR A 107 -4.48 -5.05 18.83
C THR A 107 -3.65 -3.78 18.99
N LEU A 108 -2.60 -3.60 18.19
CA LEU A 108 -1.90 -2.32 18.08
C LEU A 108 -2.47 -1.44 16.95
N PHE A 109 -3.60 -1.85 16.36
CA PHE A 109 -4.28 -1.10 15.33
C PHE A 109 -4.82 0.23 15.89
N GLY A 110 -4.56 1.31 15.17
CA GLY A 110 -5.07 2.64 15.50
C GLY A 110 -4.06 3.74 15.23
N SER A 111 -4.46 4.75 14.45
CA SER A 111 -3.67 5.96 14.27
C SER A 111 -3.31 6.55 15.62
N SER A 112 -2.04 6.95 15.78
CA SER A 112 -1.45 7.53 16.99
C SER A 112 -1.42 6.65 18.24
N ARG A 113 -1.75 5.35 18.13
CA ARG A 113 -1.71 4.37 19.25
C ARG A 113 -0.30 4.16 19.78
N LEU A 114 0.68 4.04 18.89
CA LEU A 114 2.10 4.11 19.23
C LEU A 114 2.62 5.52 18.95
N ARG A 115 3.01 6.25 19.99
CA ARG A 115 3.54 7.61 19.88
C ARG A 115 5.03 7.62 20.22
N LEU A 116 5.82 7.99 19.23
CA LEU A 116 7.27 7.99 19.32
C LEU A 116 7.81 9.41 19.23
N ARG A 117 8.55 9.86 20.25
CA ARG A 117 9.27 11.14 20.26
C ARG A 117 10.77 10.93 20.15
N GLN A 118 11.29 9.86 20.75
CA GLN A 118 12.72 9.58 20.77
C GLN A 118 13.24 9.22 19.38
N GLY A 119 14.45 9.70 19.06
CA GLY A 119 15.09 9.45 17.76
C GLY A 119 15.35 7.95 17.53
N ALA A 120 15.80 7.24 18.56
CA ALA A 120 16.04 5.80 18.50
C ALA A 120 14.78 5.00 18.16
N SER A 121 13.66 5.26 18.86
CA SER A 121 12.38 4.60 18.57
C SER A 121 11.87 4.88 17.16
N LYS A 122 12.00 6.14 16.68
CA LYS A 122 11.66 6.50 15.30
C LYS A 122 12.56 5.82 14.27
N SER A 123 13.81 5.53 14.60
CA SER A 123 14.70 4.74 13.75
C SER A 123 14.24 3.29 13.65
N VAL A 124 13.96 2.64 14.79
CA VAL A 124 13.42 1.27 14.81
C VAL A 124 12.10 1.18 14.03
N ARG A 125 11.19 2.14 14.21
CA ARG A 125 9.95 2.19 13.42
C ARG A 125 10.20 2.32 11.93
N ARG A 126 11.21 3.13 11.52
CA ARG A 126 11.61 3.27 10.12
C ARG A 126 12.09 1.93 9.57
N ASP A 127 12.92 1.23 10.32
CA ASP A 127 13.47 -0.07 9.93
C ASP A 127 12.38 -1.14 9.82
N VAL A 128 11.46 -1.20 10.79
CA VAL A 128 10.27 -2.07 10.72
C VAL A 128 9.45 -1.76 9.49
N ARG A 129 9.03 -0.49 9.29
CA ARG A 129 8.22 -0.10 8.13
C ARG A 129 8.91 -0.39 6.80
N SER A 130 10.23 -0.20 6.74
CA SER A 130 11.06 -0.48 5.56
C SER A 130 11.18 -1.98 5.29
N GLY A 131 11.28 -2.80 6.33
CA GLY A 131 11.32 -4.26 6.28
C GLY A 131 9.99 -4.91 5.92
N MET A 132 8.86 -4.20 6.10
CA MET A 132 7.53 -4.66 5.66
C MET A 132 7.32 -4.54 4.14
N ALA A 133 8.32 -4.10 3.37
CA ALA A 133 8.22 -4.13 1.91
C ALA A 133 8.09 -5.58 1.41
N PHE A 134 7.19 -5.81 0.46
CA PHE A 134 6.91 -7.14 -0.04
C PHE A 134 8.13 -7.74 -0.77
N THR A 135 8.45 -9.00 -0.44
CA THR A 135 9.62 -9.74 -0.94
C THR A 135 9.27 -11.13 -1.47
N ASN A 136 7.98 -11.48 -1.53
CA ASN A 136 7.54 -12.76 -2.09
C ASN A 136 8.12 -12.96 -3.51
N PRO A 137 8.85 -14.07 -3.78
CA PRO A 137 9.55 -14.25 -5.05
C PRO A 137 8.60 -14.51 -6.22
N ASP A 138 7.47 -15.19 -6.00
CA ASP A 138 6.48 -15.43 -7.04
C ASP A 138 5.82 -14.13 -7.51
N LEU A 139 5.40 -13.30 -6.55
CA LEU A 139 4.82 -11.99 -6.84
C LEU A 139 5.85 -11.03 -7.45
N SER A 140 7.09 -11.06 -6.96
CA SER A 140 8.17 -10.24 -7.50
C SER A 140 8.41 -10.55 -8.97
N ARG A 141 8.50 -11.84 -9.32
CA ARG A 141 8.68 -12.27 -10.71
C ARG A 141 7.54 -11.79 -11.60
N VAL A 142 6.28 -11.96 -11.18
CA VAL A 142 5.13 -11.51 -11.97
C VAL A 142 5.16 -9.99 -12.14
N ALA A 143 5.40 -9.24 -11.06
CA ALA A 143 5.49 -7.80 -11.14
C ALA A 143 6.65 -7.31 -12.03
N ASP A 144 7.79 -8.01 -12.03
CA ASP A 144 8.92 -7.74 -12.93
C ASP A 144 8.55 -7.99 -14.40
N THR A 145 7.83 -9.09 -14.69
CA THR A 145 7.37 -9.35 -16.07
C THR A 145 6.38 -8.30 -16.57
N ILE A 146 5.49 -7.81 -15.70
CA ILE A 146 4.56 -6.71 -16.02
C ILE A 146 5.32 -5.41 -16.25
N TYR A 147 6.27 -5.08 -15.36
CA TYR A 147 7.16 -3.93 -15.49
C TYR A 147 7.91 -3.94 -16.84
N GLU A 148 8.47 -5.09 -17.22
CA GLU A 148 9.13 -5.29 -18.50
C GLU A 148 8.19 -5.18 -19.71
N ALA A 149 6.95 -5.63 -19.57
CA ALA A 149 5.95 -5.56 -20.63
C ALA A 149 5.47 -4.12 -20.86
N LEU A 150 5.40 -3.32 -19.80
CA LEU A 150 5.16 -1.88 -19.82
C LEU A 150 6.35 -1.07 -20.36
N GLY A 151 7.49 -1.72 -20.62
CA GLY A 151 8.68 -1.07 -21.20
C GLY A 151 9.65 -0.49 -20.19
N ALA A 152 9.64 -0.99 -18.94
CA ALA A 152 10.53 -0.64 -17.83
C ALA A 152 10.47 0.83 -17.35
N VAL A 153 9.70 1.69 -18.02
CA VAL A 153 9.46 3.08 -17.60
C VAL A 153 8.00 3.41 -17.86
N TYR A 154 7.24 3.58 -16.78
CA TYR A 154 5.81 3.95 -16.83
C TYR A 154 5.43 4.81 -15.62
N ILE A 155 4.27 5.43 -15.71
CA ILE A 155 3.65 6.20 -14.62
C ILE A 155 2.61 5.31 -13.94
N GLY A 156 2.51 5.43 -12.62
CA GLY A 156 1.61 4.64 -11.80
C GLY A 156 0.57 5.53 -11.11
N ALA A 157 -0.68 5.06 -11.07
CA ALA A 157 -1.72 5.66 -10.25
C ALA A 157 -2.43 4.62 -9.39
N HIS A 158 -2.79 4.98 -8.15
CA HIS A 158 -3.76 4.25 -7.35
C HIS A 158 -5.03 5.07 -7.19
N ILE A 159 -6.15 4.49 -7.63
CA ILE A 159 -7.48 5.13 -7.59
C ILE A 159 -8.44 4.25 -6.80
N ARG A 160 -8.75 4.66 -5.56
CA ARG A 160 -9.73 4.00 -4.69
C ARG A 160 -11.13 4.56 -4.94
N VAL A 161 -12.08 3.72 -5.30
CA VAL A 161 -13.46 4.12 -5.67
C VAL A 161 -14.55 3.30 -4.97
N GLY A 162 -14.24 2.16 -4.35
CA GLY A 162 -15.24 1.16 -4.00
C GLY A 162 -15.90 1.23 -2.63
N ASP A 163 -15.46 2.08 -1.69
CA ASP A 163 -15.98 2.04 -0.32
C ASP A 163 -16.11 3.39 0.42
N GLY A 164 -17.14 3.48 1.27
CA GLY A 164 -17.27 4.49 2.33
C GLY A 164 -17.17 5.95 1.83
N GLN A 165 -16.17 6.68 2.31
CA GLN A 165 -15.93 8.06 1.89
C GLN A 165 -15.26 8.15 0.50
N PHE A 166 -14.62 7.07 0.04
CA PHE A 166 -13.98 7.03 -1.27
C PHE A 166 -15.02 6.91 -2.38
N GLU A 167 -16.05 6.08 -2.20
CA GLU A 167 -17.19 5.99 -3.12
C GLU A 167 -17.90 7.35 -3.26
N LYS A 168 -18.23 7.99 -2.12
CA LYS A 168 -18.90 9.30 -2.07
C LYS A 168 -18.10 10.44 -2.72
N ARG A 169 -16.77 10.32 -2.76
CA ARG A 169 -15.85 11.33 -3.31
C ARG A 169 -15.14 10.84 -4.57
N SER A 170 -15.59 9.75 -5.16
CA SER A 170 -14.91 9.05 -6.26
C SER A 170 -14.63 9.97 -7.43
N THR A 171 -15.61 10.75 -7.89
CA THR A 171 -15.44 11.74 -8.97
C THR A 171 -14.38 12.80 -8.65
N VAL A 172 -14.42 13.37 -7.45
CA VAL A 172 -13.46 14.41 -7.03
C VAL A 172 -12.05 13.85 -6.88
N ASN A 173 -11.93 12.66 -6.29
CA ASN A 173 -10.67 11.95 -6.13
C ASN A 173 -10.08 11.58 -7.49
N ALA A 174 -10.89 10.99 -8.38
CA ALA A 174 -10.49 10.65 -9.74
C ALA A 174 -10.06 11.90 -10.52
N ARG A 175 -10.82 13.00 -10.47
CA ARG A 175 -10.43 14.27 -11.09
C ARG A 175 -9.08 14.78 -10.57
N THR A 176 -8.89 14.76 -9.25
CA THR A 176 -7.65 15.23 -8.62
C THR A 176 -6.43 14.40 -9.03
N ILE A 177 -6.57 13.08 -9.11
CA ILE A 177 -5.49 12.19 -9.56
C ILE A 177 -5.17 12.42 -11.04
N TRP A 178 -6.19 12.61 -11.88
CA TRP A 178 -5.99 12.93 -13.29
C TRP A 178 -5.19 14.22 -13.47
N TRP A 179 -5.56 15.28 -12.74
CA TRP A 179 -4.83 16.55 -12.75
C TRP A 179 -3.38 16.40 -12.28
N ASN A 180 -3.13 15.61 -11.22
CA ASN A 180 -1.76 15.30 -10.80
C ASN A 180 -0.94 14.62 -11.91
N LEU A 181 -1.54 13.67 -12.63
CA LEU A 181 -0.86 12.95 -13.70
C LEU A 181 -0.56 13.84 -14.89
N VAL A 182 -1.54 14.61 -15.37
CA VAL A 182 -1.41 15.42 -16.59
C VAL A 182 -0.54 16.66 -16.35
N HIS A 183 -0.86 17.43 -15.30
CA HIS A 183 -0.18 18.69 -15.03
C HIS A 183 1.16 18.49 -14.33
N LEU A 184 1.21 17.73 -13.23
CA LEU A 184 2.42 17.64 -12.40
C LEU A 184 3.40 16.57 -12.88
N VAL A 185 2.91 15.41 -13.34
CA VAL A 185 3.79 14.31 -13.76
C VAL A 185 4.17 14.43 -15.24
N CYS A 186 3.19 14.62 -16.13
CA CYS A 186 3.44 14.75 -17.56
C CYS A 186 3.87 16.16 -17.97
N GLY A 187 3.63 17.16 -17.14
CA GLY A 187 4.12 18.53 -17.37
C GLY A 187 3.42 19.23 -18.53
N LEU A 188 2.12 19.03 -18.70
CA LEU A 188 1.28 19.96 -19.46
C LEU A 188 1.09 21.22 -18.62
N ASP A 189 1.03 22.39 -19.26
CA ASP A 189 0.75 23.61 -18.52
C ASP A 189 -0.72 23.67 -18.05
N LEU A 190 -1.06 24.72 -17.29
CA LEU A 190 -2.37 24.87 -16.69
C LEU A 190 -3.48 25.04 -17.74
N GLU A 191 -3.22 25.81 -18.80
CA GLU A 191 -4.18 26.11 -19.85
C GLU A 191 -4.42 24.87 -20.73
N GLU A 192 -3.33 24.18 -21.10
CA GLU A 192 -3.36 22.91 -21.84
C GLU A 192 -4.14 21.83 -21.06
N THR A 193 -3.91 21.73 -19.75
CA THR A 193 -4.60 20.74 -18.91
C THR A 193 -6.09 21.06 -18.79
N LEU A 194 -6.44 22.32 -18.58
CA LEU A 194 -7.84 22.75 -18.47
C LEU A 194 -8.60 22.54 -19.78
N ALA A 195 -8.01 22.93 -20.91
CA ALA A 195 -8.59 22.74 -22.24
C ALA A 195 -8.82 21.25 -22.54
N LEU A 196 -7.89 20.38 -22.15
CA LEU A 196 -8.04 18.94 -22.29
C LEU A 196 -9.17 18.40 -21.41
N GLU A 197 -9.28 18.83 -20.16
CA GLU A 197 -10.38 18.42 -19.27
C GLU A 197 -11.75 18.80 -19.84
N GLN A 198 -11.89 20.05 -20.33
CA GLN A 198 -13.12 20.57 -20.93
C GLN A 198 -13.52 19.81 -22.21
N GLN A 199 -12.53 19.41 -23.02
CA GLN A 199 -12.79 18.62 -24.22
C GLN A 199 -13.29 17.20 -23.89
N LEU A 200 -12.72 16.57 -22.85
CA LEU A 200 -13.03 15.19 -22.48
C LEU A 200 -14.28 15.08 -21.59
N THR A 201 -14.58 16.13 -20.85
CA THR A 201 -15.68 16.18 -19.89
C THR A 201 -16.57 17.36 -20.24
N PRO A 202 -17.55 17.20 -21.14
CA PRO A 202 -18.50 18.25 -21.47
C PRO A 202 -19.48 18.43 -20.30
N LEU A 203 -19.02 19.09 -19.25
CA LEU A 203 -19.85 19.59 -18.15
C LEU A 203 -20.20 21.05 -18.46
N ASP A 204 -21.45 21.43 -18.20
CA ASP A 204 -22.01 22.77 -18.49
C ASP A 204 -21.48 23.89 -17.55
N GLU A 205 -20.54 23.58 -16.65
CA GLU A 205 -19.98 24.53 -15.68
C GLU A 205 -18.47 24.71 -15.88
N ASP A 206 -18.00 25.97 -15.84
CA ASP A 206 -16.59 26.32 -15.76
C ASP A 206 -15.97 25.70 -14.50
N LEU A 207 -15.27 24.58 -14.66
CA LEU A 207 -14.61 23.89 -13.55
C LEU A 207 -13.25 24.54 -13.26
N ASP A 208 -13.12 25.18 -12.11
CA ASP A 208 -11.82 25.62 -11.62
C ASP A 208 -10.86 24.43 -11.46
N PRO A 209 -9.55 24.60 -11.77
CA PRO A 209 -8.52 23.60 -11.50
C PRO A 209 -8.55 23.15 -10.02
N PRO A 210 -8.45 21.85 -9.72
CA PRO A 210 -8.48 21.37 -8.35
C PRO A 210 -7.22 21.82 -7.60
N LEU A 211 -7.39 22.19 -6.32
CA LEU A 211 -6.26 22.51 -5.45
C LEU A 211 -5.50 21.23 -5.08
N ILE A 212 -4.32 21.03 -5.68
CA ILE A 212 -3.42 19.92 -5.35
C ILE A 212 -2.59 20.31 -4.13
N GLN A 213 -2.87 19.68 -2.99
CA GLN A 213 -2.10 19.94 -1.77
C GLN A 213 -0.72 19.28 -1.84
N PRO A 214 0.36 19.98 -1.41
CA PRO A 214 1.68 19.39 -1.36
C PRO A 214 1.73 18.26 -0.32
N ASP A 215 2.42 17.17 -0.66
CA ASP A 215 2.65 16.06 0.24
C ASP A 215 3.76 16.40 1.25
N VAL A 216 3.40 17.20 2.26
CA VAL A 216 4.34 17.73 3.28
C VAL A 216 5.21 16.63 3.92
N PRO A 217 4.70 15.45 4.31
CA PRO A 217 5.55 14.36 4.80
C PRO A 217 6.63 13.95 3.80
N SER A 218 6.30 13.81 2.52
CA SER A 218 7.26 13.47 1.46
C SER A 218 8.31 14.56 1.24
N LEU A 219 7.94 15.84 1.39
CA LEU A 219 8.87 16.97 1.29
C LEU A 219 9.93 17.00 2.42
N ARG A 220 9.63 16.40 3.57
CA ARG A 220 10.60 16.28 4.69
C ARG A 220 11.64 15.19 4.48
N VAL A 221 11.40 14.28 3.53
CA VAL A 221 12.29 13.19 3.17
C VAL A 221 12.50 13.23 1.65
N PRO A 222 13.22 14.23 1.13
CA PRO A 222 13.46 14.35 -0.30
C PRO A 222 14.26 13.15 -0.80
N HIS A 223 14.06 12.79 -2.05
CA HIS A 223 14.89 11.81 -2.77
C HIS A 223 15.57 12.50 -3.96
N LEU A 224 16.55 11.82 -4.54
CA LEU A 224 17.19 12.30 -5.76
C LEU A 224 16.14 12.41 -6.88
N PRO A 225 16.18 13.48 -7.70
CA PRO A 225 15.27 13.60 -8.85
C PRO A 225 15.42 12.40 -9.77
N LEU A 226 14.29 11.84 -10.19
CA LEU A 226 14.28 10.77 -11.18
C LEU A 226 14.64 11.33 -12.57
N PRO A 227 15.31 10.54 -13.43
CA PRO A 227 15.59 10.94 -14.81
C PRO A 227 14.31 11.39 -15.52
N PRO A 228 14.34 12.40 -16.40
CA PRO A 228 13.14 12.89 -17.09
C PRO A 228 12.45 11.76 -17.86
N LEU A 229 11.12 11.87 -18.03
CA LEU A 229 10.38 10.92 -18.86
C LEU A 229 10.99 10.88 -20.27
N PRO A 230 11.20 9.68 -20.85
CA PRO A 230 11.74 9.58 -22.19
C PRO A 230 10.73 10.13 -23.20
N HIS A 231 11.22 10.72 -24.29
CA HIS A 231 10.36 11.20 -25.37
C HIS A 231 9.71 10.07 -26.18
N THR A 232 10.29 8.87 -26.12
CA THR A 232 9.80 7.69 -26.82
C THR A 232 9.75 6.50 -25.86
N PHE A 233 8.65 5.77 -25.89
CA PHE A 233 8.41 4.60 -25.05
C PHE A 233 8.44 3.35 -25.91
N LYS A 234 9.11 2.29 -25.41
CA LYS A 234 9.21 0.98 -26.07
C LYS A 234 8.47 -0.06 -25.22
N HIS A 235 7.15 0.04 -25.16
CA HIS A 235 6.32 -0.97 -24.51
C HIS A 235 6.19 -2.21 -25.42
N LYS A 236 6.09 -3.39 -24.81
CA LYS A 236 5.92 -4.68 -25.52
C LYS A 236 4.45 -5.03 -25.73
N ILE A 237 3.54 -4.28 -25.12
CA ILE A 237 2.08 -4.47 -25.21
C ILE A 237 1.49 -3.42 -26.13
N ARG A 238 0.41 -3.76 -26.83
CA ARG A 238 -0.34 -2.82 -27.67
C ARG A 238 -1.14 -1.84 -26.81
N CYS A 239 -1.02 -0.55 -27.12
CA CYS A 239 -1.84 0.50 -26.49
C CYS A 239 -3.31 0.41 -26.93
N ARG A 240 -4.23 0.88 -26.08
CA ARG A 240 -5.67 0.82 -26.31
C ARG A 240 -6.13 1.78 -27.40
N ALA A 241 -5.44 2.91 -27.53
CA ALA A 241 -5.74 3.94 -28.54
C ALA A 241 -4.48 4.31 -29.34
N PRO A 242 -4.65 4.97 -30.51
CA PRO A 242 -3.54 5.55 -31.26
C PRO A 242 -2.74 6.55 -30.40
N LEU A 243 -1.42 6.57 -30.58
CA LEU A 243 -0.54 7.50 -29.88
C LEU A 243 -0.80 8.95 -30.33
N HIS A 244 -0.67 9.88 -29.39
CA HIS A 244 -0.69 11.32 -29.67
C HIS A 244 0.48 11.70 -30.57
N THR A 245 0.20 12.47 -31.61
CA THR A 245 1.20 12.91 -32.60
C THR A 245 1.57 14.38 -32.45
N SER A 246 0.69 15.21 -31.89
CA SER A 246 0.91 16.64 -31.68
C SER A 246 1.55 16.94 -30.32
N ALA A 247 2.40 17.96 -30.28
CA ALA A 247 2.78 18.61 -29.03
C ALA A 247 1.59 19.43 -28.50
N PRO A 248 1.39 19.54 -27.17
CA PRO A 248 2.18 18.97 -26.07
C PRO A 248 1.86 17.50 -25.75
N PHE A 249 0.81 16.92 -26.36
CA PHE A 249 0.20 15.66 -25.93
C PHE A 249 1.07 14.41 -26.14
N GLN A 250 2.17 14.49 -26.88
CA GLN A 250 3.15 13.40 -26.98
C GLN A 250 3.64 12.90 -25.61
N LYS A 251 3.69 13.77 -24.58
CA LYS A 251 4.07 13.39 -23.20
C LYS A 251 3.07 12.42 -22.55
N LEU A 252 1.81 12.43 -22.99
CA LEU A 252 0.74 11.54 -22.52
C LEU A 252 0.82 10.13 -23.13
N ASN A 253 1.74 9.88 -24.06
CA ASN A 253 2.02 8.54 -24.59
C ASN A 253 2.79 7.65 -23.61
N ALA A 254 3.22 8.19 -22.47
CA ALA A 254 3.82 7.40 -21.40
C ALA A 254 2.85 6.29 -20.95
N PRO A 255 3.28 5.03 -20.83
CA PRO A 255 2.43 3.99 -20.29
C PRO A 255 1.94 4.37 -18.89
N LEU A 256 0.64 4.21 -18.66
CA LEU A 256 -0.02 4.47 -17.38
C LEU A 256 -0.55 3.15 -16.83
N TYR A 257 -0.06 2.75 -15.66
CA TYR A 257 -0.62 1.63 -14.91
C TYR A 257 -1.55 2.15 -13.81
N ILE A 258 -2.77 1.64 -13.73
CA ILE A 258 -3.74 2.00 -12.68
C ILE A 258 -4.05 0.79 -11.80
N ALA A 259 -3.71 0.92 -10.52
CA ALA A 259 -4.18 0.05 -9.44
C ALA A 259 -5.53 0.58 -8.90
N THR A 260 -6.55 -0.27 -8.82
CA THR A 260 -7.89 0.14 -8.39
C THR A 260 -8.70 -1.02 -7.86
N ASP A 261 -9.67 -0.70 -7.01
CA ASP A 261 -10.69 -1.61 -6.49
C ASP A 261 -11.98 -1.63 -7.33
N SER A 262 -12.04 -0.91 -8.45
CA SER A 262 -13.12 -1.08 -9.43
C SER A 262 -13.06 -2.49 -10.04
N PRO A 263 -14.16 -3.26 -10.06
CA PRO A 263 -14.16 -4.63 -10.59
C PRO A 263 -13.99 -4.69 -12.11
N ASN A 264 -14.39 -3.63 -12.83
CA ASN A 264 -14.23 -3.54 -14.28
C ASN A 264 -13.86 -2.10 -14.69
N PRO A 265 -12.62 -1.68 -14.43
CA PRO A 265 -12.22 -0.28 -14.60
C PRO A 265 -12.24 0.17 -16.06
N ALA A 266 -12.13 -0.76 -17.02
CA ALA A 266 -12.21 -0.45 -18.45
C ALA A 266 -13.63 -0.02 -18.90
N ALA A 267 -14.67 -0.41 -18.16
CA ALA A 267 -16.06 -0.04 -18.45
C ALA A 267 -16.62 0.98 -17.44
N ASP A 268 -15.86 1.32 -16.40
CA ASP A 268 -16.28 2.22 -15.35
C ASP A 268 -16.16 3.69 -15.81
N PRO A 269 -17.27 4.47 -15.78
CA PRO A 269 -17.29 5.86 -16.22
C PRO A 269 -16.22 6.76 -15.56
N LEU A 270 -15.81 6.45 -14.32
CA LEU A 270 -14.80 7.21 -13.60
C LEU A 270 -13.43 7.19 -14.29
N PHE A 271 -13.14 6.15 -15.07
CA PHE A 271 -11.87 5.98 -15.75
C PHE A 271 -11.88 6.47 -17.21
N LEU A 272 -13.05 6.89 -17.74
CA LEU A 272 -13.16 7.34 -19.14
C LEU A 272 -12.21 8.49 -19.46
N ILE A 273 -12.10 9.48 -18.57
CA ILE A 273 -11.17 10.61 -18.75
C ILE A 273 -9.73 10.13 -18.88
N TYR A 274 -9.32 9.10 -18.13
CA TYR A 274 -7.98 8.52 -18.22
C TYR A 274 -7.79 7.74 -19.51
N ILE A 275 -8.78 6.93 -19.89
CA ILE A 275 -8.73 6.10 -21.11
C ILE A 275 -8.66 6.97 -22.37
N GLN A 276 -9.34 8.12 -22.37
CA GLN A 276 -9.29 9.09 -23.47
C GLN A 276 -8.00 9.93 -23.46
N THR A 277 -7.41 10.18 -22.29
CA THR A 277 -6.18 10.96 -22.15
C THR A 277 -4.93 10.15 -22.51
N PHE A 278 -4.81 8.93 -21.98
CA PHE A 278 -3.61 8.10 -22.06
C PHE A 278 -3.84 6.92 -23.01
N PRO A 279 -3.28 6.93 -24.24
CA PRO A 279 -3.50 5.85 -25.19
C PRO A 279 -2.96 4.49 -24.67
N CYS A 280 -1.90 4.53 -23.87
CA CYS A 280 -1.22 3.38 -23.30
C CYS A 280 -1.58 3.17 -21.81
N ILE A 281 -2.88 3.12 -21.51
CA ILE A 281 -3.40 2.83 -20.17
C ILE A 281 -3.61 1.33 -19.95
N PHE A 282 -3.18 0.84 -18.80
CA PHE A 282 -3.24 -0.56 -18.42
C PHE A 282 -3.75 -0.74 -16.99
N PHE A 283 -4.55 -1.78 -16.80
CA PHE A 283 -4.99 -2.28 -15.50
C PHE A 283 -4.41 -3.68 -15.28
N LEU A 284 -4.45 -4.21 -14.07
CA LEU A 284 -3.96 -5.56 -13.79
C LEU A 284 -4.65 -6.63 -14.67
N SER A 285 -5.92 -6.42 -15.03
CA SER A 285 -6.69 -7.30 -15.91
C SER A 285 -6.16 -7.37 -17.35
N ASP A 286 -5.28 -6.46 -17.77
CA ASP A 286 -4.62 -6.55 -19.08
C ASP A 286 -3.46 -7.57 -19.10
N PHE A 287 -3.08 -8.10 -17.95
CA PHE A 287 -1.91 -8.97 -17.78
C PHE A 287 -2.28 -10.41 -17.41
N ILE A 288 -3.50 -10.88 -17.71
CA ILE A 288 -3.99 -12.23 -17.33
C ILE A 288 -2.98 -13.34 -17.65
N SER A 289 -2.30 -13.28 -18.80
CA SER A 289 -1.27 -14.26 -19.17
C SER A 289 -0.08 -14.28 -18.20
N HIS A 290 0.32 -13.14 -17.66
CA HIS A 290 1.40 -13.02 -16.67
C HIS A 290 0.95 -13.54 -15.29
N LEU A 291 -0.34 -13.44 -14.99
CA LEU A 291 -0.94 -13.92 -13.73
C LEU A 291 -1.07 -15.45 -13.67
N SER A 292 -0.90 -16.15 -14.80
CA SER A 292 -1.12 -17.61 -14.88
C SER A 292 -0.22 -18.42 -13.95
N SER A 293 1.00 -17.94 -13.70
CA SER A 293 1.93 -18.59 -12.76
C SER A 293 1.41 -18.62 -11.32
N LEU A 294 0.47 -17.73 -10.97
CA LEU A 294 -0.12 -17.68 -9.64
C LEU A 294 -1.27 -18.68 -9.45
N ASP A 295 -1.79 -19.27 -10.53
CA ASP A 295 -2.88 -20.27 -10.45
C ASP A 295 -2.44 -21.55 -9.73
N ALA A 296 -1.13 -21.83 -9.71
CA ALA A 296 -0.56 -22.97 -9.02
C ALA A 296 -0.31 -22.73 -7.51
N LEU A 297 -0.47 -21.49 -7.03
CA LEU A 297 -0.20 -21.16 -5.64
C LEU A 297 -1.38 -21.59 -4.76
N ILE A 298 -1.09 -22.53 -3.86
CA ILE A 298 -2.02 -23.06 -2.87
C ILE A 298 -1.41 -22.91 -1.48
N ASN A 299 -2.25 -22.68 -0.48
CA ASN A 299 -1.79 -22.68 0.88
C ASN A 299 -1.43 -24.13 1.28
N PRO A 300 -0.20 -24.40 1.75
CA PRO A 300 0.21 -25.74 2.12
C PRO A 300 -0.58 -26.32 3.32
N TYR A 301 -1.18 -25.47 4.16
CA TYR A 301 -1.88 -25.90 5.37
C TYR A 301 -3.33 -26.32 5.13
N ASP A 302 -4.07 -25.56 4.32
CA ASP A 302 -5.53 -25.73 4.14
C ASP A 302 -5.95 -25.95 2.67
N GLN A 303 -4.97 -25.98 1.75
CA GLN A 303 -5.13 -26.19 0.31
C GLN A 303 -5.95 -25.11 -0.42
N VAL A 304 -6.24 -23.98 0.23
CA VAL A 304 -6.98 -22.87 -0.38
C VAL A 304 -6.11 -22.20 -1.47
N PRO A 305 -6.66 -21.95 -2.68
CA PRO A 305 -5.96 -21.21 -3.73
C PRO A 305 -5.58 -19.79 -3.28
N LEU A 306 -4.31 -19.42 -3.42
CA LEU A 306 -3.79 -18.15 -2.90
C LEU A 306 -3.95 -16.97 -3.86
N LYS A 307 -4.12 -17.22 -5.16
CA LYS A 307 -4.11 -16.18 -6.20
C LYS A 307 -5.02 -15.00 -5.84
N GLY A 308 -6.28 -15.25 -5.49
CA GLY A 308 -7.27 -14.22 -5.17
C GLY A 308 -6.83 -13.29 -4.02
N PHE A 309 -6.24 -13.86 -2.97
CA PHE A 309 -5.72 -13.11 -1.82
C PHE A 309 -4.46 -12.30 -2.14
N LEU A 310 -3.66 -12.77 -3.10
CA LEU A 310 -2.39 -12.15 -3.46
C LEU A 310 -2.53 -11.06 -4.53
N ILE A 311 -3.67 -10.96 -5.23
CA ILE A 311 -3.90 -9.94 -6.25
C ILE A 311 -3.65 -8.51 -5.75
N PRO A 312 -4.20 -8.06 -4.60
CA PRO A 312 -3.93 -6.70 -4.12
C PRO A 312 -2.47 -6.43 -3.77
N VAL A 313 -1.74 -7.48 -3.32
CA VAL A 313 -0.30 -7.39 -3.02
C VAL A 313 0.49 -7.26 -4.32
N LEU A 314 0.16 -8.05 -5.33
CA LEU A 314 0.76 -7.93 -6.66
C LEU A 314 0.50 -6.56 -7.27
N ASP A 315 -0.74 -6.06 -7.20
CA ASP A 315 -1.12 -4.76 -7.74
C ASP A 315 -0.30 -3.62 -7.11
N ALA A 316 -0.10 -3.67 -5.78
CA ALA A 316 0.79 -2.78 -5.05
C ALA A 316 2.25 -2.86 -5.53
N MET A 317 2.74 -4.09 -5.80
CA MET A 317 4.11 -4.34 -6.27
C MET A 317 4.34 -3.85 -7.70
N VAL A 318 3.35 -3.99 -8.59
CA VAL A 318 3.41 -3.40 -9.94
C VAL A 318 3.40 -1.88 -9.83
N LEU A 319 2.48 -1.30 -9.06
CA LEU A 319 2.42 0.14 -8.89
C LEU A 319 3.73 0.72 -8.33
N ALA A 320 4.35 0.04 -7.36
CA ALA A 320 5.61 0.48 -6.73
C ALA A 320 6.81 0.53 -7.69
N ARG A 321 6.78 -0.19 -8.81
CA ARG A 321 7.84 -0.19 -9.83
C ARG A 321 7.69 0.95 -10.85
N ALA A 322 6.60 1.70 -10.81
CA ALA A 322 6.43 2.86 -11.66
C ALA A 322 7.52 3.91 -11.39
N ARG A 323 7.86 4.69 -12.41
CA ARG A 323 8.74 5.86 -12.27
C ARG A 323 8.15 6.83 -11.25
N GLU A 324 6.90 7.22 -11.44
CA GLU A 324 6.18 8.10 -10.50
C GLU A 324 4.90 7.42 -10.05
N VAL A 325 4.49 7.70 -8.81
CA VAL A 325 3.28 7.14 -8.21
C VAL A 325 2.40 8.24 -7.65
N VAL A 326 1.19 8.35 -8.19
CA VAL A 326 0.13 9.24 -7.69
C VAL A 326 -0.95 8.39 -7.02
N VAL A 327 -1.40 8.75 -5.82
CA VAL A 327 -2.34 7.90 -5.05
C VAL A 327 -3.48 8.72 -4.48
N THR A 328 -4.66 8.10 -4.37
CA THR A 328 -5.82 8.70 -3.69
C THR A 328 -5.48 9.16 -2.28
N GLY A 329 -5.73 10.44 -1.98
CA GLY A 329 -5.53 11.03 -0.66
C GLY A 329 -6.34 10.29 0.42
N GLY A 330 -5.69 9.98 1.55
CA GLY A 330 -6.31 9.26 2.67
C GLY A 330 -6.35 7.74 2.52
N SER A 331 -6.00 7.17 1.36
CA SER A 331 -5.88 5.72 1.21
C SER A 331 -4.65 5.19 1.95
N THR A 332 -4.87 4.27 2.91
CA THR A 332 -3.77 3.59 3.62
C THR A 332 -2.98 2.68 2.70
N PHE A 333 -3.65 2.00 1.76
CA PHE A 333 -3.01 1.21 0.70
C PHE A 333 -2.12 2.10 -0.17
N GLY A 334 -2.67 3.18 -0.72
CA GLY A 334 -1.92 4.12 -1.55
C GLY A 334 -0.74 4.76 -0.82
N ALA A 335 -0.93 5.15 0.44
CA ALA A 335 0.15 5.66 1.27
C ALA A 335 1.26 4.62 1.50
N PHE A 336 0.90 3.35 1.76
CA PHE A 336 1.90 2.29 1.90
C PHE A 336 2.69 2.06 0.60
N VAL A 337 2.02 2.03 -0.56
CA VAL A 337 2.70 1.91 -1.85
C VAL A 337 3.67 3.07 -2.07
N LYS A 338 3.19 4.32 -1.95
CA LYS A 338 3.99 5.51 -2.23
C LYS A 338 5.14 5.71 -1.22
N ASP A 339 4.85 5.57 0.07
CA ASP A 339 5.79 5.92 1.13
C ASP A 339 6.81 4.82 1.43
N VAL A 340 6.45 3.56 1.17
CA VAL A 340 7.26 2.39 1.53
C VAL A 340 7.70 1.64 0.27
N LEU A 341 6.77 1.04 -0.48
CA LEU A 341 7.13 0.13 -1.56
C LEU A 341 7.88 0.82 -2.69
N TRP A 342 7.36 1.94 -3.18
CA TRP A 342 7.98 2.72 -4.25
C TRP A 342 9.34 3.28 -3.80
N ARG A 343 9.41 3.89 -2.62
CA ARG A 343 10.68 4.37 -2.04
C ARG A 343 11.71 3.25 -1.95
N ARG A 344 11.32 2.07 -1.47
CA ARG A 344 12.22 0.91 -1.34
C ARG A 344 12.69 0.37 -2.69
N HIS A 345 11.79 0.28 -3.66
CA HIS A 345 12.14 -0.15 -5.02
C HIS A 345 13.21 0.75 -5.63
N TRP A 346 13.08 2.07 -5.47
CA TRP A 346 14.03 3.05 -5.99
C TRP A 346 15.24 3.33 -5.07
N GLY A 347 15.40 2.57 -3.98
CA GLY A 347 16.52 2.73 -3.04
C GLY A 347 16.48 4.02 -2.21
N PHE A 348 15.32 4.67 -2.13
CA PHE A 348 15.10 5.89 -1.37
C PHE A 348 14.75 5.61 0.09
N GLU A 349 14.97 6.61 0.94
CA GLU A 349 14.44 6.59 2.29
C GLU A 349 12.90 6.64 2.27
N ILE A 350 12.28 5.79 3.10
CA ILE A 350 10.82 5.73 3.24
C ILE A 350 10.26 7.00 3.90
N VAL A 351 9.02 7.32 3.58
CA VAL A 351 8.29 8.40 4.25
C VAL A 351 7.56 7.85 5.47
N GLN A 352 7.71 8.50 6.62
CA GLN A 352 7.00 8.12 7.83
C GLN A 352 5.83 9.08 8.06
N ARG A 353 4.62 8.55 8.06
CA ARG A 353 3.41 9.26 8.49
C ARG A 353 3.05 8.79 9.90
N GLY A 354 2.81 9.74 10.81
CA GLY A 354 2.48 9.47 12.22
C GLY A 354 3.52 9.96 13.22
#